data_AF-A0A160UJ96-F1
#
_entry.id   AF-A0A160UJ96-F1
#
_cell.length_a   1.000
_cell.length_b   1.000
_cell.length_c   1.000
_cell.angle_alpha   90.00
_cell.angle_beta   90.00
_cell.angle_gamma   90.00
#
_symmetry.space_group_name_H-M   'P 1'
#
loop_
_entity.id
_entity.type
_entity.pdbx_description
1 polymer ?
#
loop_
_entity_poly.entity_id
_entity_poly.type
_entity_poly.pdbx_seq_one_letter_code
_entity_poly.pdbx_strand_id
1 'polypeptide(L)'
;MQLYAFDILALGGEDLRQLPLTMRKTNLARLLRGRPDGIFVAPFEGGEIGPDLFKAACGMGLEGLVSKRRNRRYVAGRTKEWIKMKNRTHPAMSREF
;
A
#
# COMPACT_ATOMS: atom_id res chain seq x y z
N MET A 1 -5.33 -3.77 -18.98
CA MET A 1 -4.27 -3.44 -18.01
C MET A 1 -4.94 -2.77 -16.81
N GLN A 2 -4.65 -3.22 -15.59
CA GLN A 2 -5.25 -2.65 -14.37
C GLN A 2 -4.14 -2.01 -13.52
N LEU A 3 -4.36 -0.80 -13.04
CA LEU A 3 -3.43 -0.10 -12.16
C LEU A 3 -4.04 0.03 -10.77
N TYR A 4 -3.28 -0.34 -9.75
CA TYR A 4 -3.71 -0.21 -8.36
C TYR A 4 -2.89 0.89 -7.67
N ALA A 5 -3.52 2.05 -7.48
CA ALA A 5 -2.94 3.18 -6.78
C ALA A 5 -3.01 2.93 -5.25
N PHE A 6 -1.86 3.00 -4.58
CA PHE A 6 -1.76 2.73 -3.15
C PHE A 6 -1.49 3.97 -2.29
N ASP A 7 -1.16 5.11 -2.91
CA ASP A 7 -0.87 6.37 -2.23
C ASP A 7 -1.10 7.59 -3.13
N ILE A 8 -1.18 8.76 -2.51
CA ILE A 8 -1.19 10.07 -3.19
C ILE A 8 -0.16 10.98 -2.50
N LEU A 9 0.70 11.61 -3.31
CA LEU A 9 1.79 12.46 -2.80
C LEU A 9 1.50 13.95 -2.98
N ALA A 10 0.75 14.33 -4.01
CA ALA A 10 0.34 15.70 -4.27
C ALA A 10 -1.05 15.72 -4.93
N LEU A 11 -1.78 16.81 -4.74
CA LEU A 11 -3.08 17.04 -5.36
C LEU A 11 -3.30 18.54 -5.58
N GLY A 12 -3.60 18.94 -6.82
CA GLY A 12 -3.93 20.34 -7.12
C GLY A 12 -2.83 21.36 -6.77
N GLY A 13 -1.56 20.95 -6.82
CA GLY A 13 -0.42 21.79 -6.43
C GLY A 13 -0.04 21.73 -4.95
N GLU A 14 -0.85 21.09 -4.10
CA GLU A 14 -0.53 20.88 -2.70
C GLU A 14 0.31 19.62 -2.48
N ASP A 15 1.36 19.73 -1.66
CA ASP A 15 2.16 18.60 -1.21
C ASP A 15 1.49 17.88 -0.03
N LEU A 16 1.01 16.66 -0.28
CA LEU A 16 0.31 15.85 0.71
C LEU A 16 1.28 14.95 1.51
N ARG A 17 2.59 14.93 1.19
CA ARG A 17 3.56 14.02 1.82
C ARG A 17 3.67 14.19 3.32
N GLN A 18 3.42 15.39 3.85
CA GLN A 18 3.43 15.67 5.30
C GLN A 18 2.22 15.08 6.03
N LEU A 19 1.14 14.76 5.32
CA LEU A 19 -0.06 14.21 5.91
C LEU A 19 0.12 12.75 6.36
N PRO A 20 -0.56 12.32 7.42
CA PRO A 20 -0.68 10.91 7.78
C PRO A 20 -1.19 10.05 6.61
N LEU A 21 -0.69 8.82 6.49
CA LEU A 21 -1.12 7.86 5.46
C LEU A 21 -2.66 7.71 5.38
N THR A 22 -3.37 7.76 6.49
CA THR A 22 -4.85 7.74 6.50
C THR A 22 -5.47 8.83 5.67
N MET A 23 -5.04 10.07 5.89
CA MET A 23 -5.55 11.23 5.17
C MET A 23 -5.19 11.14 3.69
N ARG A 24 -3.99 10.66 3.37
CA ARG A 24 -3.58 10.44 1.97
C ARG A 24 -4.45 9.38 1.29
N LYS A 25 -4.73 8.25 1.94
CA LYS A 25 -5.66 7.23 1.42
C LYS A 25 -7.08 7.74 1.25
N THR A 26 -7.59 8.54 2.20
CA THR A 26 -8.91 9.18 2.06
C THR A 26 -8.95 10.12 0.85
N ASN A 27 -7.91 10.94 0.65
CA ASN A 27 -7.81 11.82 -0.51
C ASN A 27 -7.72 11.04 -1.83
N LEU A 28 -6.95 9.94 -1.87
CA LEU A 28 -6.86 9.07 -3.04
C LEU A 28 -8.22 8.43 -3.37
N ALA A 29 -8.92 7.91 -2.37
CA ALA A 29 -10.25 7.33 -2.56
C ALA A 29 -11.27 8.36 -3.03
N ARG A 30 -11.19 9.60 -2.53
CA ARG A 30 -12.01 10.71 -3.02
C ARG A 30 -11.67 11.07 -4.47
N LEU A 31 -10.39 11.10 -4.83
CA LEU A 31 -9.92 11.41 -6.18
C LEU A 31 -10.40 10.36 -7.21
N LEU A 32 -10.36 9.08 -6.86
CA LEU A 32 -10.72 7.98 -7.76
C LEU A 32 -12.22 7.59 -7.68
N ARG A 33 -13.02 8.26 -6.85
CA ARG A 33 -14.44 7.96 -6.71
C ARG A 33 -15.16 8.17 -8.03
N GLY A 34 -15.88 7.15 -8.49
CA GLY A 34 -16.69 7.23 -9.71
C GLY A 34 -15.90 7.30 -11.01
N ARG A 35 -14.58 7.03 -10.99
CA ARG A 35 -13.76 6.96 -12.20
C ARG A 35 -13.65 5.52 -12.68
N PRO A 36 -14.16 5.18 -13.88
CA PRO A 36 -14.07 3.83 -14.44
C PRO A 36 -12.72 3.53 -15.12
N ASP A 37 -11.76 4.47 -15.09
CA ASP A 37 -10.59 4.54 -16.00
C ASP A 37 -9.46 3.52 -15.75
N GLY A 38 -9.77 2.32 -15.27
CA GLY A 38 -8.76 1.24 -15.09
C GLY A 38 -7.72 1.48 -14.00
N ILE A 39 -7.86 2.57 -13.22
CA ILE A 39 -7.07 2.85 -12.02
C ILE A 39 -7.95 2.67 -10.79
N PHE A 40 -7.59 1.72 -9.94
CA PHE A 40 -8.31 1.35 -8.73
C PHE A 40 -7.51 1.72 -7.49
N VAL A 41 -8.19 1.98 -6.37
CA VAL A 41 -7.53 2.07 -5.07
C VAL A 41 -7.09 0.68 -4.66
N ALA A 42 -5.82 0.51 -4.32
CA ALA A 42 -5.31 -0.75 -3.79
C ALA A 42 -6.03 -1.10 -2.47
N PRO A 43 -6.69 -2.27 -2.39
CA PRO A 43 -7.37 -2.69 -1.16
C PRO A 43 -6.37 -2.82 -0.03
N PHE A 44 -6.81 -2.52 1.19
CA PHE A 44 -5.98 -2.60 2.37
C PHE A 44 -6.84 -2.83 3.60
N GLU A 45 -6.26 -3.56 4.56
CA GLU A 45 -6.85 -3.74 5.86
C GLU A 45 -5.99 -3.09 6.94
N GLY A 46 -6.62 -2.71 8.05
CA GLY A 46 -5.96 -2.13 9.21
C GLY A 46 -6.20 -2.95 10.48
N GLY A 47 -5.45 -2.64 11.53
CA GLY A 47 -5.62 -3.29 12.84
C GLY A 47 -4.74 -4.52 13.02
N GLU A 48 -5.18 -5.41 13.92
CA GLU A 48 -4.38 -6.54 14.41
C GLU A 48 -4.44 -7.78 13.52
N ILE A 49 -5.24 -7.76 12.45
CA ILE A 49 -5.42 -8.89 11.53
C ILE A 49 -4.22 -9.13 10.59
N GLY A 50 -3.15 -8.33 10.71
CA GLY A 50 -1.96 -8.40 9.85
C GLY A 50 -1.32 -9.79 9.75
N PRO A 51 -1.11 -10.53 10.84
CA PRO A 51 -0.56 -11.88 10.79
C PRO A 51 -1.44 -12.87 10.03
N ASP A 52 -2.76 -12.81 10.20
CA ASP A 52 -3.68 -13.73 9.54
C ASP A 52 -3.87 -13.36 8.07
N LEU A 53 -3.90 -12.06 7.75
CA LEU A 53 -3.86 -11.59 6.37
C LEU A 53 -2.58 -12.06 5.65
N PHE A 54 -1.44 -12.07 6.35
CA PHE A 54 -0.19 -12.56 5.77
C PHE A 54 -0.24 -14.06 5.49
N LYS A 55 -0.76 -14.87 6.44
CA LYS A 55 -0.96 -16.31 6.22
C LYS A 55 -1.88 -16.58 5.05
N ALA A 56 -3.00 -15.85 4.95
CA ALA A 56 -3.93 -15.96 3.83
C ALA A 56 -3.26 -15.60 2.50
N ALA A 57 -2.52 -14.48 2.44
CA ALA A 57 -1.77 -14.08 1.26
C ALA A 57 -0.75 -15.15 0.84
N CYS A 58 -0.05 -15.77 1.79
CA CYS A 58 0.86 -16.88 1.53
C CYS A 58 0.14 -18.12 1.00
N GLY A 59 -1.01 -18.48 1.57
CA GLY A 59 -1.85 -19.59 1.12
C GLY A 59 -2.42 -19.40 -0.29
N MET A 60 -2.65 -18.15 -0.70
CA MET A 60 -3.04 -17.77 -2.06
C MET A 60 -1.87 -17.71 -3.05
N GLY A 61 -0.63 -18.00 -2.61
CA GLY A 61 0.56 -17.93 -3.46
C GLY A 61 0.96 -16.50 -3.85
N LEU A 62 0.52 -15.48 -3.10
CA LEU A 62 0.93 -14.09 -3.35
C LEU A 62 2.39 -13.87 -2.90
N GLU A 63 3.03 -12.85 -3.46
CA GLU A 63 4.41 -12.47 -3.11
C GLU A 63 4.56 -12.15 -1.62
N GLY A 64 3.53 -11.60 -0.98
CA GLY A 64 3.54 -11.22 0.43
C GLY A 64 2.70 -9.99 0.71
N LEU A 65 3.04 -9.28 1.79
CA LEU A 65 2.33 -8.09 2.24
C LEU A 65 3.24 -6.90 2.47
N VAL A 66 2.62 -5.74 2.38
CA VAL A 66 3.23 -4.45 2.66
C VAL A 66 2.53 -3.82 3.85
N SER A 67 3.24 -3.74 4.97
CA SER A 67 2.76 -3.10 6.19
C SER A 67 3.21 -1.65 6.22
N LYS A 68 2.27 -0.72 6.41
CA LYS A 68 2.54 0.72 6.46
C LYS A 68 2.01 1.34 7.74
N ARG A 69 2.77 2.21 8.40
CA ARG A 69 2.30 2.90 9.60
C ARG A 69 1.22 3.94 9.28
N ARG A 70 0.04 3.74 9.85
CA ARG A 70 -1.20 4.52 9.60
C ARG A 70 -1.03 6.04 9.82
N ASN A 71 -0.33 6.43 10.88
CA ASN A 71 -0.24 7.83 11.33
C ASN A 71 1.06 8.52 10.91
N ARG A 72 1.79 7.98 9.93
CA ARG A 72 3.11 8.48 9.54
C ARG A 72 3.04 9.16 8.18
N ARG A 73 3.84 10.22 8.06
CA ARG A 73 4.06 10.97 6.82
C ARG A 73 4.84 10.11 5.81
N TYR A 74 4.79 10.51 4.54
CA TYR A 74 5.64 9.89 3.53
C TYR A 74 7.10 10.26 3.76
N VAL A 75 7.99 9.27 3.63
CA VAL A 75 9.44 9.47 3.66
C VAL A 75 10.02 8.76 2.45
N ALA A 76 10.79 9.48 1.63
CA ALA A 76 11.48 8.89 0.50
C ALA A 76 12.64 7.98 0.97
N GLY A 77 12.91 6.91 0.23
CA GLY A 77 13.98 5.97 0.54
C GLY A 77 13.58 4.86 1.51
N ARG A 78 14.59 4.12 2.00
CA ARG A 78 14.39 2.96 2.88
C ARG A 78 13.97 3.42 4.28
N THR A 79 12.83 2.93 4.75
CA THR A 79 12.24 3.35 6.01
C THR A 79 11.61 2.17 6.75
N LYS A 80 11.53 2.28 8.09
CA LYS A 80 10.80 1.33 8.94
C LYS A 80 9.29 1.57 8.95
N GLU A 81 8.83 2.67 8.35
CA GLU A 81 7.40 3.00 8.27
C GLU A 81 6.65 2.19 7.22
N TRP A 82 7.39 1.59 6.30
CA TRP A 82 6.89 0.76 5.22
C TRP A 82 7.77 -0.48 5.12
N ILE A 83 7.22 -1.61 5.55
CA ILE A 83 7.95 -2.89 5.59
C ILE A 83 7.28 -3.87 4.64
N LYS A 84 8.07 -4.47 3.75
CA LYS A 84 7.64 -5.60 2.91
C LYS A 84 7.96 -6.90 3.63
N MET A 85 6.93 -7.70 3.86
CA MET A 85 7.07 -9.09 4.29
C MET A 85 6.85 -9.98 3.07
N LYS A 86 7.87 -10.75 2.69
CA LYS A 86 7.80 -11.67 1.55
C LYS A 86 7.36 -13.06 2.00
N ASN A 87 6.54 -13.71 1.20
CA ASN A 87 6.24 -15.12 1.30
C ASN A 87 7.49 -15.92 0.92
N ARG A 88 7.94 -16.79 1.83
CA ARG A 88 9.19 -17.55 1.68
C ARG A 88 9.14 -18.59 0.56
N THR A 89 7.95 -19.06 0.21
CA THR A 89 7.76 -20.05 -0.87
C THR A 89 7.60 -19.41 -2.25
N HIS A 90 7.42 -18.08 -2.32
CA HIS A 90 7.20 -17.38 -3.57
C HIS A 90 8.53 -17.12 -4.31
N PRO A 91 8.60 -17.26 -5.66
CA PRO A 91 9.83 -17.04 -6.42
C PRO A 91 10.46 -15.65 -6.27
N ALA A 92 9.67 -14.65 -5.87
CA ALA A 92 10.18 -13.29 -5.61
C ALA A 92 11.00 -13.17 -4.30
N MET A 93 11.07 -14.24 -3.49
CA MET A 93 11.91 -14.26 -2.30
C MET A 93 13.39 -14.08 -2.63
N SER A 94 13.86 -14.70 -3.71
CA SER A 94 15.25 -14.63 -4.18
C SER A 94 15.55 -13.43 -5.09
N ARG A 95 14.55 -12.61 -5.43
CA ARG A 95 14.77 -11.40 -6.23
C ARG A 95 15.45 -10.33 -5.38
N GLU A 96 16.65 -9.94 -5.81
CA GLU A 96 17.34 -8.73 -5.36
C GLU A 96 16.66 -7.49 -5.99
N PHE A 97 16.69 -6.36 -5.27
CA PHE A 97 16.14 -5.07 -5.70
C PHE A 97 17.25 -4.08 -5.96
#